data_AF-A0A6Y0YVU3-F1
#
_entry.id   AF-A0A6Y0YVU3-F1
#
_cell.length_a   1.000
_cell.length_b   1.000
_cell.length_c   1.000
_cell.angle_alpha   90.00
_cell.angle_beta   90.00
_cell.angle_gamma   90.00
#
_symmetry.space_group_name_H-M   'P 1'
#
loop_
_entity.id
_entity.type
_entity.pdbx_description
1 polymer ?
#
loop_
_entity_poly.entity_id
_entity_poly.type
_entity_poly.pdbx_seq_one_letter_code
_entity_poly.pdbx_strand_id
1 'polypeptide(L)' 'LPCPNLFTGGYNYHGKHEFVTLEGMEKAVQVIVRIAELTAKRGQ' A
#
# COMPACT_ATOMS: atom_id res chain seq x y z
N LEU A 1 -3.85 -17.60 4.88
CA LEU A 1 -4.23 -16.42 4.06
C LEU A 1 -2.94 -15.87 3.44
N PRO A 2 -2.88 -15.56 2.14
CA PRO A 2 -1.74 -14.83 1.59
C PRO A 2 -1.66 -13.45 2.26
N CYS A 3 -0.53 -13.14 2.88
CA CYS A 3 -0.27 -11.85 3.53
C CYS A 3 0.87 -11.16 2.80
N PRO A 4 0.61 -10.51 1.66
CA PRO A 4 1.66 -9.83 0.91
C PRO A 4 2.18 -8.64 1.71
N ASN A 5 3.51 -8.45 1.70
CA ASN A 5 4.11 -7.22 2.18
C ASN A 5 3.99 -6.17 1.07
N LEU A 6 3.33 -5.05 1.38
CA LEU A 6 3.12 -3.94 0.46
C LEU A 6 4.04 -2.78 0.83
N PHE A 7 3.91 -1.67 0.12
CA PHE A 7 4.63 -0.43 0.41
C PHE A 7 3.70 0.59 1.08
N THR A 8 4.29 1.55 1.79
CA THR A 8 3.57 2.72 2.33
C THR A 8 3.87 4.01 1.56
N GLY A 9 4.85 3.96 0.63
CA GLY A 9 5.27 5.11 -0.18
C GLY A 9 6.32 6.02 0.50
N GLY A 10 6.79 5.64 1.69
CA GLY A 10 7.80 6.39 2.43
C GLY A 10 9.24 6.13 1.97
N TYR A 11 10.12 7.04 2.36
CA TYR A 11 11.54 7.07 2.04
C TYR A 11 12.38 7.24 3.31
N ASN A 12 13.63 6.76 3.27
CA ASN A 12 14.62 6.89 4.35
C ASN A 12 14.14 6.36 5.72
N TYR A 13 13.45 5.22 5.74
CA TYR A 13 13.00 4.60 6.99
C TYR A 13 14.13 4.45 8.00
N HIS A 14 13.85 4.82 9.24
CA HIS A 14 14.81 4.86 10.35
C HIS A 14 15.94 5.90 10.19
N GLY A 15 15.77 6.90 9.31
CA GLY A 15 16.70 8.02 9.11
C GLY A 15 16.14 9.36 9.60
N LYS A 16 17.02 10.35 9.83
CA LYS A 16 16.62 11.72 10.26
C LYS A 16 15.68 12.42 9.27
N HIS A 17 15.74 12.04 7.99
CA HIS A 17 14.94 12.60 6.90
C HIS A 17 13.91 11.57 6.42
N GLU A 18 13.31 10.81 7.33
CA GLU A 18 12.17 9.93 7.00
C GLU A 18 10.98 10.79 6.60
N PHE A 19 10.41 10.51 5.43
CA PHE A 19 9.23 11.22 4.92
C PHE A 19 8.40 10.35 3.97
N VAL A 20 7.18 10.79 3.72
CA VAL A 20 6.27 10.21 2.74
C VAL A 20 5.56 11.35 1.99
N THR A 21 5.30 11.18 0.69
CA THR A 21 4.52 12.15 -0.07
C THR A 21 3.04 11.78 -0.08
N LEU A 22 2.16 12.77 -0.24
CA LEU A 22 0.72 12.54 -0.31
C LEU A 22 0.38 11.56 -1.45
N GLU A 23 0.98 11.75 -2.62
CA GLU A 23 0.78 10.90 -3.79
C GLU A 23 1.26 9.46 -3.55
N GLY A 24 2.33 9.29 -2.76
CA GLY A 24 2.82 7.98 -2.33
C GLY A 24 1.80 7.26 -1.45
N MET A 25 1.21 7.97 -0.49
CA MET A 25 0.15 7.42 0.37
C MET A 25 -1.11 7.07 -0.42
N GLU A 26 -1.54 7.94 -1.33
CA GLU A 26 -2.71 7.71 -2.19
C GLU A 26 -2.55 6.46 -3.05
N LYS A 27 -1.35 6.25 -3.63
CA LYS A 27 -1.06 5.02 -4.40
C LYS A 27 -1.09 3.76 -3.54
N ALA A 28 -0.58 3.81 -2.30
CA ALA A 28 -0.65 2.68 -1.38
C ALA A 28 -2.12 2.29 -1.10
N VAL A 29 -2.98 3.28 -0.86
CA VAL A 29 -4.42 3.07 -0.68
C VAL A 29 -5.05 2.46 -1.95
N GLN A 30 -4.77 2.99 -3.13
CA GLN A 30 -5.29 2.47 -4.40
C GLN A 30 -4.94 0.98 -4.60
N VAL A 31 -3.71 0.58 -4.29
CA VAL A 31 -3.27 -0.82 -4.38
C VAL A 31 -4.05 -1.70 -3.40
N ILE A 32 -4.18 -1.28 -2.14
CA ILE A 32 -4.90 -2.04 -1.10
C ILE A 32 -6.37 -2.24 -1.50
N VAL A 33 -7.05 -1.16 -1.91
CA VAL A 33 -8.45 -1.20 -2.36
C VAL A 33 -8.59 -2.13 -3.56
N ARG A 34 -7.69 -2.03 -4.54
CA ARG A 34 -7.75 -2.88 -5.73
C ARG A 34 -7.59 -4.37 -5.41
N ILE A 35 -6.70 -4.72 -4.48
CA ILE A 35 -6.55 -6.10 -4.01
C ILE A 35 -7.84 -6.60 -3.37
N ALA A 36 -8.48 -5.78 -2.52
CA ALA A 36 -9.74 -6.13 -1.87
C ALA A 36 -10.86 -6.35 -2.89
N GLU A 37 -11.01 -5.45 -3.87
CA GLU A 37 -11.99 -5.59 -4.96
C GLU A 37 -11.81 -6.87 -5.77
N LEU A 38 -10.57 -7.19 -6.15
CA LEU A 38 -10.26 -8.38 -6.94
C LEU A 38 -10.51 -9.65 -6.14
N THR A 39 -10.21 -9.65 -4.84
CA THR A 39 -10.50 -10.76 -3.93
C THR A 39 -12.00 -10.97 -3.81
N ALA A 40 -12.78 -9.92 -3.60
CA ALA A 40 -14.23 -9.99 -3.52
C ALA A 40 -14.87 -10.55 -4.79
N LYS A 41 -14.37 -10.17 -5.98
CA LYS A 41 -14.84 -10.70 -7.27
C LYS A 41 -14.48 -12.17 -7.52
N ARG A 42 -13.35 -12.64 -6.99
CA ARG A 42 -12.91 -14.04 -7.13
C ARG A 42 -13.66 -15.01 -6.21
N GLY A 43 -14.20 -14.51 -5.10
CA GLY A 43 -14.95 -15.30 -4.12
C GLY A 43 -16.46 -15.36 -4.35
N GLN A 44 -16.97 -14.66 -5.37
CA GLN A 44 -18.33 -14.83 -5.91
C GLN A 44 -18.34 -15.97 -6.93
#